data_AF-A0A1H6ILX6-F1
#
_entry.id   AF-A0A1H6ILX6-F1
#
_cell.length_a   1.000
_cell.length_b   1.000
_cell.length_c   1.000
_cell.angle_alpha   90.00
_cell.angle_beta   90.00
_cell.angle_gamma   90.00
#
_symmetry.space_group_name_H-M   'P 1'
#
loop_
_entity.id
_entity.type
_entity.pdbx_description
1 polymer ?
#
loop_
_entity_poly.entity_id
_entity_poly.type
_entity_poly.pdbx_seq_one_letter_code
_entity_poly.pdbx_strand_id
1 'polypeptide(L)'
;MSSDSAAVAVQLEAIAERIVSLMRREDANLSVSAAGGDDVSRRVAGALNRRAEEFIRSVDRGADEIRLLASALRAMGVEER
;
A
#
# COMPACT_ATOMS: atom_id res chain seq x y z
N MET A 1 -9.74 -21.58 18.49
CA MET A 1 -9.01 -20.31 18.25
C MET A 1 -7.95 -20.44 17.15
N SER A 2 -7.14 -21.51 17.08
CA SER A 2 -6.15 -21.76 15.99
C SER A 2 -6.68 -21.64 14.53
N SER A 3 -7.90 -22.11 14.23
CA SER A 3 -8.54 -22.00 12.89
C SER A 3 -8.83 -20.56 12.47
N ASP A 4 -9.28 -19.72 13.42
CA ASP A 4 -9.68 -18.34 13.12
C ASP A 4 -8.45 -17.47 12.86
N SER A 5 -7.36 -17.66 13.61
CA SER A 5 -6.10 -16.93 13.39
C SER A 5 -5.51 -17.21 12.00
N ALA A 6 -5.58 -18.46 11.53
CA ALA A 6 -5.15 -18.83 10.19
C ALA A 6 -6.04 -18.19 9.11
N ALA A 7 -7.37 -18.20 9.30
CA ALA A 7 -8.30 -17.57 8.36
C ALA A 7 -8.10 -16.04 8.29
N VAL A 8 -7.90 -15.37 9.43
CA VAL A 8 -7.61 -13.93 9.50
C VAL A 8 -6.28 -13.62 8.79
N ALA A 9 -5.25 -14.43 8.99
CA ALA A 9 -3.97 -14.24 8.30
C ALA A 9 -4.10 -14.29 6.77
N VAL A 10 -4.92 -15.21 6.23
CA VAL A 10 -5.20 -15.28 4.78
C VAL A 10 -5.92 -14.02 4.30
N GLN A 11 -6.90 -13.52 5.07
CA GLN A 11 -7.62 -12.29 4.71
C GLN A 11 -6.72 -11.07 4.70
N LEU A 12 -5.81 -10.94 5.67
CA LEU A 12 -4.84 -9.85 5.72
C LEU A 12 -3.89 -9.88 4.52
N GLU A 13 -3.37 -11.05 4.14
CA GLU A 13 -2.52 -11.18 2.94
C GLU A 13 -3.28 -10.75 1.67
N ALA A 14 -4.53 -11.18 1.52
CA ALA A 14 -5.37 -10.80 0.39
C ALA A 14 -5.63 -9.28 0.34
N ILE A 15 -5.76 -8.62 1.50
CA ILE A 15 -5.88 -7.16 1.59
C ILE A 15 -4.58 -6.49 1.14
N ALA A 16 -3.42 -6.95 1.63
CA ALA A 16 -2.13 -6.41 1.24
C ALA A 16 -1.88 -6.53 -0.28
N GLU A 17 -2.19 -7.68 -0.87
CA GLU A 17 -2.12 -7.88 -2.31
C GLU A 17 -3.07 -6.97 -3.09
N ARG A 18 -4.31 -6.81 -2.61
CA ARG A 18 -5.29 -5.94 -3.25
C ARG A 18 -4.85 -4.48 -3.24
N ILE A 19 -4.26 -4.01 -2.13
CA ILE A 19 -3.71 -2.67 -2.00
C ILE A 19 -2.58 -2.45 -3.01
N VAL A 20 -1.59 -3.35 -3.06
CA VAL A 20 -0.46 -3.24 -3.99
C VAL A 20 -0.92 -3.31 -5.45
N SER A 21 -1.85 -4.21 -5.76
CA SER A 21 -2.41 -4.36 -7.11
C SER A 21 -3.17 -3.11 -7.56
N LEU A 22 -3.98 -2.52 -6.66
CA LEU A 22 -4.64 -1.25 -6.94
C LEU A 22 -3.63 -0.15 -7.21
N MET A 23 -2.58 -0.04 -6.38
CA MET A 23 -1.61 1.03 -6.56
C MET A 23 -0.80 0.93 -7.85
N ARG A 24 -0.45 -0.28 -8.27
CA ARG A 24 0.19 -0.49 -9.57
C ARG A 24 -0.70 -0.08 -10.75
N ARG A 25 -2.03 -0.23 -10.62
CA ARG A 25 -2.98 0.18 -11.66
C ARG A 25 -3.16 1.69 -11.72
N GLU A 26 -3.15 2.33 -10.56
CA GLU A 26 -3.39 3.77 -10.43
C GLU A 26 -2.11 4.62 -10.54
N ASP A 27 -0.92 4.02 -10.56
CA ASP A 27 0.37 4.72 -10.60
C ASP A 27 0.43 5.80 -11.69
N ALA A 28 -0.01 5.46 -12.91
CA ALA A 28 -0.07 6.40 -14.03
C ALA A 28 -1.06 7.56 -13.79
N ASN A 29 -2.14 7.33 -13.03
CA ASN A 29 -3.16 8.33 -12.70
C ASN A 29 -2.71 9.29 -11.59
N LEU A 30 -1.63 8.96 -10.87
CA LEU A 30 -1.06 9.80 -9.82
C LEU A 30 -0.01 10.79 -10.32
N SER A 31 0.32 10.75 -11.62
CA SER A 31 1.23 11.69 -12.27
C SER A 31 0.47 12.90 -12.83
N VAL A 32 0.85 14.08 -12.36
CA VAL A 32 0.27 15.36 -12.79
C VAL A 32 1.21 16.09 -13.74
N SER A 33 0.68 16.48 -14.90
CA SER A 33 1.35 17.40 -15.83
C SER A 33 1.07 18.85 -15.44
N ALA A 34 2.03 19.75 -15.68
CA ALA A 34 1.80 21.18 -15.48
C ALA A 34 0.67 21.67 -16.39
N ALA A 35 -0.26 22.46 -15.84
CA ALA A 35 -1.39 23.00 -16.59
C ALA A 35 -0.96 24.07 -17.62
N GLY A 36 0.24 24.63 -17.46
CA GLY A 36 0.82 25.67 -18.33
C GLY A 36 2.33 25.77 -18.15
N GLY A 37 2.97 26.63 -18.96
CA GLY A 37 4.43 26.84 -18.96
C GLY A 37 4.94 27.76 -17.84
N ASP A 38 4.05 28.40 -17.10
CA ASP A 38 4.39 29.32 -16.02
C ASP A 38 5.02 28.58 -14.81
N ASP A 39 5.75 29.33 -14.00
CA ASP A 39 6.46 28.78 -12.83
C ASP A 39 5.51 28.21 -11.79
N VAL A 40 4.30 28.77 -11.64
CA VAL A 40 3.32 28.30 -10.65
C VAL A 40 2.81 26.93 -11.07
N SER A 41 2.39 26.77 -12.32
CA SER A 41 1.94 25.49 -12.89
C SER A 41 3.01 24.40 -12.74
N ARG A 42 4.28 24.71 -13.07
CA ARG A 42 5.39 23.75 -12.90
C ARG A 42 5.63 23.40 -11.43
N ARG A 43 5.59 24.38 -10.52
CA ARG A 43 5.81 24.16 -9.09
C ARG A 43 4.70 23.33 -8.46
N VAL A 44 3.44 23.59 -8.82
CA VAL A 44 2.27 22.84 -8.33
C VAL A 44 2.32 21.40 -8.82
N ALA A 45 2.53 21.16 -10.12
CA ALA A 45 2.67 19.80 -10.65
C ALA A 45 3.81 19.04 -9.96
N GLY A 46 4.97 19.67 -9.78
CA GLY A 46 6.09 19.07 -9.06
C GLY A 46 5.79 18.76 -7.59
N ALA A 47 5.00 19.59 -6.91
CA ALA A 47 4.58 19.32 -5.53
C ALA A 47 3.60 18.14 -5.44
N LEU A 48 2.64 18.06 -6.37
CA LEU A 48 1.68 16.96 -6.44
C LEU A 48 2.36 15.63 -6.77
N ASN A 49 3.33 15.62 -7.68
CA ASN A 49 4.09 14.41 -8.01
C ASN A 49 4.93 13.92 -6.82
N ARG A 50 5.60 14.82 -6.09
CA ARG A 50 6.28 14.42 -4.83
C ARG A 50 5.30 13.84 -3.82
N ARG A 51 4.09 14.39 -3.72
CA ARG A 51 3.05 13.89 -2.82
C ARG A 51 2.55 12.51 -3.25
N ALA A 52 2.42 12.27 -4.56
CA ALA A 52 2.11 10.96 -5.11
C ALA A 52 3.19 9.92 -4.76
N GLU A 53 4.48 10.27 -4.93
CA GLU A 53 5.58 9.38 -4.56
C GLU A 53 5.59 9.05 -3.05
N GLU A 54 5.36 10.05 -2.19
CA GLU A 54 5.23 9.85 -0.74
C GLU A 54 4.05 8.94 -0.40
N PHE A 55 2.93 9.14 -1.08
CA PHE A 55 1.72 8.34 -0.89
C PHE A 55 1.97 6.88 -1.28
N ILE A 56 2.56 6.62 -2.45
CA ILE A 56 2.92 5.26 -2.90
C ILE A 56 3.84 4.58 -1.88
N ARG A 57 4.91 5.27 -1.43
CA ARG A 57 5.81 4.74 -0.38
C ARG A 57 5.08 4.46 0.94
N SER A 58 4.07 5.27 1.29
CA SER A 58 3.27 5.03 2.48
C SER A 58 2.38 3.80 2.33
N VAL A 59 1.81 3.60 1.14
CA VAL A 59 0.95 2.45 0.86
C VAL A 59 1.75 1.14 0.83
N ASP A 60 2.94 1.15 0.22
CA ASP A 60 3.83 -0.03 0.21
C ASP A 60 4.21 -0.44 1.65
N ARG A 61 4.60 0.52 2.49
CA ARG A 61 4.88 0.24 3.92
C ARG A 61 3.67 -0.32 4.65
N GLY A 62 2.48 0.24 4.42
CA GLY A 62 1.25 -0.28 5.02
C GLY A 62 0.93 -1.72 4.57
N ALA A 63 1.15 -2.05 3.30
CA ALA A 63 1.00 -3.41 2.81
C ALA A 63 1.98 -4.38 3.49
N ASP A 64 3.24 -3.97 3.68
CA ASP A 64 4.25 -4.79 4.36
C ASP A 64 3.93 -4.99 5.85
N GLU A 65 3.41 -3.96 6.54
CA GLU A 65 2.93 -4.09 7.92
C GLU A 65 1.76 -5.10 8.02
N ILE A 66 0.83 -5.09 7.07
CA ILE A 66 -0.28 -6.06 7.02
C ILE A 66 0.26 -7.48 6.82
N ARG A 67 1.25 -7.67 5.94
CA ARG A 67 1.91 -8.98 5.74
C ARG A 67 2.63 -9.45 7.00
N LEU A 68 3.28 -8.55 7.72
CA LEU A 68 3.93 -8.85 9.01
C LEU A 68 2.90 -9.37 10.02
N LEU A 69 1.76 -8.69 10.14
CA LEU A 69 0.66 -9.13 11.03
C LEU A 69 0.12 -10.51 10.62
N ALA A 70 -0.08 -10.75 9.32
CA ALA A 70 -0.49 -12.05 8.81
C ALA A 70 0.54 -13.16 9.12
N SER A 71 1.84 -12.85 9.03
CA SER A 71 2.92 -13.76 9.41
C SER A 71 2.91 -14.07 10.91
N ALA A 72 2.73 -13.04 11.75
CA ALA A 72 2.67 -13.20 13.20
C ALA A 72 1.47 -14.06 13.63
N LEU A 73 0.29 -13.83 13.05
CA LEU A 73 -0.91 -14.64 13.32
C LEU A 73 -0.73 -16.11 12.94
N ARG A 74 -0.04 -16.39 11.82
CA ARG A 74 0.31 -17.76 11.43
C ARG A 74 1.25 -18.42 12.44
N ALA A 75 2.27 -17.70 12.90
CA ALA A 75 3.23 -18.21 13.89
C ALA A 75 2.54 -18.58 15.21
N MET A 76 1.70 -17.69 15.74
CA MET A 76 0.93 -17.97 16.96
C MET A 76 -0.04 -19.16 16.79
N GLY A 77 -0.66 -19.29 15.61
CA GLY A 77 -1.54 -20.43 15.31
C GLY A 77 -0.81 -21.78 15.18
N VAL A 78 0.51 -21.76 14.97
CA VAL A 78 1.39 -22.95 14.92
C VAL A 78 1.94 -23.29 16.31
N GLU A 79 2.26 -22.31 17.15
CA GLU A 79 2.78 -22.53 18.52
C GLU A 79 1.72 -23.07 19.50
N GLU A 80 0.42 -22.85 19.24
CA GLU A 80 -0.69 -23.41 20.04
C GLU A 80 -1.07 -24.87 19.69
N ARG A 81 -0.38 -25.53 18.75
CA ARG A 81 -0.68 -26.91 18.30
C ARG A 81 0.20 -27.98 18.91
#